data_AF-L8DEA2-F1
#
_entry.id   AF-L8DEA2-F1
#
_cell.length_a   1.000
_cell.length_b   1.000
_cell.length_c   1.000
_cell.angle_alpha   90.00
_cell.angle_beta   90.00
_cell.angle_gamma   90.00
#
_symmetry.space_group_name_H-M   'P 1'
#
loop_
_entity.id
_entity.type
_entity.pdbx_description
1 polymer ?
#
loop_
_entity_poly.entity_id
_entity_poly.type
_entity_poly.pdbx_seq_one_letter_code
_entity_poly.pdbx_strand_id
1 'polypeptide(L)'
;NISQLPFDEQAGTIPNEAGRVVESPHSTTPVPATYVTGWIKRGPVGLIGHTKGDANETVANLLEDAPSFAGATEPDLDAVTSFLEAKQVPFTTWDGWYRLDAHERSLGEEEGRERVKVVEREDMLKASEPDKA
;
A
#
# COMPACT_ATOMS: atom_id res chain seq x y z
N ASN A 1 -5.96 -6.70 12.03
CA ASN A 1 -4.55 -7.11 12.20
C ASN A 1 -4.18 -8.16 11.18
N ILE A 2 -3.10 -7.94 10.43
CA ILE A 2 -2.50 -8.95 9.53
C ILE A 2 -1.73 -9.90 10.44
N SER A 3 -2.12 -11.16 10.51
CA SER A 3 -1.62 -12.12 11.52
C SER A 3 -0.11 -12.37 11.48
N GLN A 4 0.55 -12.04 10.37
CA GLN A 4 1.99 -12.23 10.18
C GLN A 4 2.82 -10.96 10.46
N LEU A 5 2.17 -9.85 10.83
CA LEU A 5 2.86 -8.60 11.17
C LEU A 5 2.68 -8.27 12.66
N PRO A 6 3.77 -7.92 13.37
CA PRO A 6 3.68 -7.45 14.74
C PRO A 6 3.02 -6.07 14.77
N PHE A 7 2.31 -5.79 15.86
CA PHE A 7 1.61 -4.53 16.03
C PHE A 7 1.67 -4.08 17.48
N ASP A 8 2.04 -2.83 17.70
CA ASP A 8 1.97 -2.16 18.99
C ASP A 8 0.60 -1.50 19.11
N GLU A 9 -0.30 -2.13 19.85
CA GLU A 9 -1.67 -1.64 20.08
C GLU A 9 -1.71 -0.31 20.85
N GLN A 10 -0.68 -0.01 21.66
CA GLN A 10 -0.61 1.24 22.40
C GLN A 10 -0.16 2.40 21.50
N ALA A 11 0.88 2.18 20.69
CA ALA A 11 1.41 3.18 19.79
C ALA A 11 0.61 3.31 18.49
N GLY A 12 -0.15 2.28 18.10
CA GLY A 12 -0.85 2.21 16.81
C GLY A 12 0.11 2.08 15.63
N THR A 13 1.26 1.41 15.83
CA THR A 13 2.34 1.30 14.84
C THR A 13 2.84 -0.13 14.71
N ILE A 14 3.57 -0.41 13.63
CA ILE A 14 4.34 -1.65 13.48
C ILE A 14 5.72 -1.42 14.12
N PRO A 15 6.11 -2.24 15.11
CA PRO A 15 7.45 -2.19 15.70
C PRO A 15 8.55 -2.29 14.64
N ASN A 16 9.50 -1.37 14.66
CA ASN A 16 10.56 -1.31 13.66
C ASN A 16 11.83 -0.60 14.18
N GLU A 17 12.96 -0.91 13.55
CA GLU A 17 14.22 -0.18 13.68
C GLU A 17 14.57 0.50 12.35
N ALA A 18 14.47 1.84 12.31
CA ALA A 18 14.72 2.64 11.11
C ALA A 18 13.94 2.15 9.87
N GLY A 19 12.75 1.59 10.07
CA GLY A 19 11.91 1.03 9.02
C GLY A 19 12.03 -0.49 8.81
N ARG A 20 13.03 -1.18 9.37
CA ARG A 20 13.08 -2.67 9.40
C ARG A 20 12.11 -3.18 10.45
N VAL A 21 11.10 -3.97 10.06
CA VAL A 21 10.11 -4.50 11.03
C VAL A 21 10.80 -5.46 12.00
N VAL A 22 10.48 -5.40 13.29
CA VAL A 22 11.00 -6.31 14.33
C VAL A 22 9.88 -7.13 14.94
N GLU A 23 10.18 -8.35 15.40
CA GLU A 23 9.18 -9.35 15.83
C GLU A 23 8.24 -8.89 16.96
N SER A 24 8.64 -7.91 17.78
CA SER A 24 7.81 -7.32 18.82
C SER A 24 8.37 -5.97 19.27
N PRO A 25 7.62 -5.15 20.04
CA PRO A 25 8.11 -3.86 20.56
C PRO A 25 9.38 -3.95 21.42
N HIS A 26 9.72 -5.15 21.94
CA HIS A 26 10.87 -5.38 22.81
C HIS A 26 11.95 -6.25 22.15
N SER A 27 11.79 -6.55 20.85
CA SER A 27 12.74 -7.35 20.08
C SER A 27 13.58 -6.45 19.17
N THR A 28 14.83 -6.83 18.98
CA THR A 28 15.71 -6.27 17.94
C THR A 28 15.84 -7.26 16.75
N THR A 29 15.15 -8.40 16.80
CA THR A 29 15.18 -9.40 15.73
C THR A 29 14.32 -8.92 14.57
N PRO A 30 14.90 -8.70 13.37
CA PRO A 30 14.15 -8.24 12.22
C PRO A 30 13.29 -9.36 11.63
N VAL A 31 12.09 -8.99 11.18
CA VAL A 31 11.29 -9.83 10.27
C VAL A 31 11.93 -9.74 8.87
N PRO A 32 12.37 -10.86 8.28
CA PRO A 32 13.11 -10.84 7.02
C PRO A 32 12.38 -10.09 5.90
N ALA A 33 13.13 -9.27 5.15
CA ALA A 33 12.67 -8.52 3.97
C ALA A 33 11.35 -7.72 4.18
N THR A 34 11.06 -7.30 5.42
CA THR A 34 9.80 -6.64 5.77
C THR A 34 10.08 -5.25 6.33
N TYR A 35 9.47 -4.22 5.71
CA TYR A 35 9.76 -2.82 5.99
C TYR A 35 8.49 -1.99 6.14
N VAL A 36 8.60 -0.88 6.86
CA VAL A 36 7.52 0.11 7.05
C VAL A 36 8.03 1.53 6.87
N THR A 37 7.14 2.42 6.44
CA THR A 37 7.36 3.87 6.34
C THR A 37 6.05 4.61 6.58
N GLY A 38 6.12 5.91 6.85
CA GLY A 38 4.98 6.79 7.07
C GLY A 38 4.38 6.62 8.45
N TRP A 39 3.07 6.83 8.55
CA TRP A 39 2.39 6.84 9.84
C TRP A 39 2.35 5.48 10.51
N ILE A 40 2.34 4.38 9.76
CA ILE A 40 2.40 3.04 10.38
C ILE A 40 3.77 2.76 11.04
N LYS A 41 4.81 3.50 10.66
CA LYS A 41 6.16 3.46 11.25
C LYS A 41 6.31 4.39 12.46
N ARG A 42 5.81 5.64 12.36
CA ARG A 42 6.11 6.72 13.33
C ARG A 42 4.90 7.29 14.07
N GLY A 43 3.71 6.76 13.82
CA GLY A 43 2.45 7.30 14.30
C GLY A 43 1.90 8.43 13.40
N PRO A 44 0.65 8.86 13.62
CA PRO A 44 -0.09 9.77 12.74
C PRO A 44 0.30 11.25 12.94
N VAL A 45 1.59 11.56 12.85
CA VAL A 45 2.13 12.90 13.07
C VAL A 45 2.95 13.36 11.86
N GLY A 46 2.77 14.64 11.50
CA GLY A 46 3.53 15.31 10.45
C GLY A 46 2.77 15.46 9.12
N LEU A 47 3.15 16.51 8.39
CA LEU A 47 2.67 16.79 7.02
C LEU A 47 3.29 15.84 5.98
N ILE A 48 2.71 15.82 4.77
CA ILE A 48 3.13 14.98 3.62
C ILE A 48 4.65 15.03 3.38
N GLY A 49 5.30 16.19 3.52
CA GLY A 49 6.74 16.35 3.32
C GLY A 49 7.61 15.55 4.31
N HIS A 50 7.16 15.35 5.56
CA HIS A 50 7.89 14.56 6.55
C HIS A 50 7.93 13.08 6.19
N THR A 51 6.86 12.58 5.55
CA THR A 51 6.77 11.18 5.10
C THR A 51 7.81 10.88 4.02
N LYS A 52 8.20 11.86 3.19
CA LYS A 52 9.24 11.66 2.18
C LYS A 52 10.61 11.36 2.79
N GLY A 53 11.04 12.16 3.77
CA GLY A 53 12.34 11.93 4.44
C GLY A 53 12.37 10.60 5.18
N ASP A 54 11.28 10.26 5.85
CA ASP A 54 11.10 8.96 6.50
C ASP A 54 11.18 7.76 5.54
N ALA A 55 10.53 7.86 4.38
CA ALA A 55 10.57 6.82 3.36
C ALA A 55 11.98 6.60 2.81
N ASN A 56 12.75 7.67 2.64
CA ASN A 56 14.14 7.56 2.17
C ASN A 56 15.02 6.74 3.14
N GLU A 57 14.84 6.90 4.45
CA GLU A 57 15.57 6.10 5.45
C GLU A 57 15.21 4.62 5.33
N THR A 58 13.92 4.30 5.26
CA THR A 58 13.45 2.92 5.09
C THR A 58 13.99 2.30 3.78
N VAL A 59 13.97 3.05 2.67
CA VAL A 59 14.47 2.56 1.38
C VAL A 59 15.99 2.37 1.39
N ALA A 60 16.74 3.25 2.06
CA ALA A 60 18.18 3.08 2.21
C ALA A 60 18.52 1.76 2.93
N ASN A 61 17.80 1.47 4.01
CA ASN A 61 17.92 0.22 4.75
C ASN A 61 17.51 -1.01 3.91
N LEU A 62 16.43 -0.92 3.15
CA LEU A 62 16.02 -1.97 2.22
C LEU A 62 17.11 -2.27 1.19
N LEU A 63 17.70 -1.23 0.58
CA LEU A 63 18.75 -1.40 -0.43
C LEU A 63 20.05 -1.96 0.14
N GLU A 64 20.38 -1.62 1.39
CA GLU A 64 21.50 -2.21 2.12
C GLU A 64 21.31 -3.71 2.35
N ASP A 65 20.09 -4.12 2.72
CA ASP A 65 19.78 -5.51 3.02
C ASP A 65 19.52 -6.37 1.77
N ALA A 66 19.08 -5.75 0.67
CA ALA A 66 18.63 -6.43 -0.54
C ALA A 66 19.59 -7.49 -1.11
N PRO A 67 20.93 -7.29 -1.10
CA PRO A 67 21.88 -8.32 -1.54
C PRO A 67 21.83 -9.63 -0.73
N SER A 68 21.26 -9.60 0.48
CA SER A 68 21.14 -10.76 1.37
C SER A 68 19.81 -11.51 1.25
N PHE A 69 18.84 -10.98 0.49
CA PHE A 69 17.53 -11.61 0.37
C PHE A 69 17.61 -12.95 -0.36
N ALA A 70 16.95 -13.96 0.19
CA ALA A 70 16.54 -15.11 -0.59
C ALA A 70 15.53 -14.60 -1.62
N GLY A 71 15.88 -14.62 -2.91
CA GLY A 71 15.01 -14.12 -3.99
C GLY A 71 13.60 -14.71 -3.94
N ALA A 72 12.66 -14.05 -4.60
CA ALA A 72 11.26 -14.47 -4.58
C ALA A 72 11.08 -15.90 -5.13
N THR A 73 10.27 -16.70 -4.45
CA THR A 73 9.88 -18.05 -4.91
C THR A 73 9.21 -18.01 -6.28
N GLU A 74 8.41 -16.98 -6.54
CA GLU A 74 7.75 -16.70 -7.82
C GLU A 74 8.20 -15.30 -8.30
N PRO A 75 9.27 -15.22 -9.10
CA PRO A 75 9.86 -13.93 -9.50
C PRO A 75 9.18 -13.29 -10.72
N ASP A 76 8.23 -13.97 -11.35
CA ASP A 76 7.53 -13.47 -12.53
C ASP A 76 6.75 -12.19 -12.20
N LEU A 77 6.82 -11.19 -13.10
CA LEU A 77 6.20 -9.88 -12.89
C LEU A 77 4.67 -9.97 -12.70
N ASP A 78 4.04 -10.96 -13.35
CA ASP A 78 2.60 -11.15 -13.31
C ASP A 78 2.14 -12.05 -12.15
N ALA A 79 3.06 -12.62 -11.36
CA ALA A 79 2.73 -13.62 -10.32
C ALA A 79 1.68 -13.12 -9.32
N VAL A 80 1.79 -11.86 -8.89
CA VAL A 80 0.82 -11.24 -7.97
C VAL A 80 -0.56 -11.08 -8.64
N THR A 81 -0.59 -10.60 -9.88
CA THR A 81 -1.83 -10.40 -10.64
C THR A 81 -2.53 -11.75 -10.88
N SER A 82 -1.80 -12.75 -11.36
CA SER A 82 -2.32 -14.10 -11.58
C SER A 82 -2.81 -14.75 -10.28
N PHE A 83 -2.13 -14.52 -9.15
CA PHE A 83 -2.60 -14.97 -7.84
C PHE A 83 -3.94 -14.34 -7.46
N LEU A 84 -4.10 -13.03 -7.65
CA LEU A 84 -5.36 -12.33 -7.35
C LEU A 84 -6.50 -12.80 -8.25
N GLU A 85 -6.24 -12.99 -9.56
CA GLU A 85 -7.21 -13.51 -10.53
C GLU A 85 -7.65 -14.94 -10.20
N ALA A 86 -6.71 -15.84 -9.88
CA ALA A 86 -7.01 -17.21 -9.48
C ALA A 86 -7.84 -17.27 -8.18
N LYS A 87 -7.67 -16.27 -7.30
CA LYS A 87 -8.48 -16.08 -6.09
C LYS A 87 -9.80 -15.34 -6.34
N GLN A 88 -10.05 -14.90 -7.58
CA GLN A 88 -11.20 -14.09 -7.98
C GLN A 88 -11.36 -12.84 -7.11
N VAL A 89 -10.23 -12.23 -6.70
CA VAL A 89 -10.21 -10.99 -5.92
C VAL A 89 -10.35 -9.82 -6.88
N PRO A 90 -11.40 -8.99 -6.77
CA PRO A 90 -11.48 -7.78 -7.58
C PRO A 90 -10.37 -6.79 -7.20
N PHE A 91 -9.61 -6.34 -8.19
CA PHE A 91 -8.59 -5.29 -8.05
C PHE A 91 -8.70 -4.30 -9.20
N THR A 92 -8.05 -3.14 -9.05
CA THR A 92 -7.93 -2.13 -10.10
C THR A 92 -6.48 -2.02 -10.56
N THR A 93 -6.29 -1.54 -11.77
CA THR A 93 -4.98 -1.22 -12.34
C THR A 93 -4.80 0.30 -12.40
N TRP A 94 -3.66 0.74 -12.90
CA TRP A 94 -3.43 2.16 -13.14
C TRP A 94 -4.44 2.75 -14.15
N ASP A 95 -4.72 2.02 -15.24
CA ASP A 95 -5.73 2.42 -16.21
C ASP A 95 -7.13 2.43 -15.59
N GLY A 96 -7.43 1.46 -14.72
CA GLY A 96 -8.71 1.44 -14.02
C GLY A 96 -8.89 2.62 -13.07
N TRP A 97 -7.82 3.02 -12.36
CA TRP A 97 -7.83 4.24 -11.57
C TRP A 97 -8.12 5.49 -12.43
N TYR A 98 -7.50 5.63 -13.61
CA TYR A 98 -7.79 6.77 -14.49
C TYR A 98 -9.23 6.79 -15.00
N ARG A 99 -9.85 5.62 -15.24
CA ARG A 99 -11.28 5.55 -15.59
C ARG A 99 -12.16 6.02 -14.44
N LEU A 100 -11.89 5.56 -13.23
CA LEU A 100 -12.58 6.02 -12.04
C LEU A 100 -12.42 7.54 -11.85
N ASP A 101 -11.20 8.07 -12.00
CA ASP A 101 -10.93 9.51 -11.92
C ASP A 101 -11.75 10.31 -12.95
N ALA A 102 -11.77 9.87 -14.21
CA ALA A 102 -12.56 10.50 -15.26
C ALA A 102 -14.06 10.45 -14.98
N HIS A 103 -14.55 9.30 -14.49
CA HIS A 103 -15.94 9.12 -14.12
C HIS A 103 -16.36 10.06 -12.98
N GLU A 104 -15.59 10.12 -11.89
CA GLU A 104 -15.84 11.03 -10.76
C GLU A 104 -15.88 12.50 -11.19
N ARG A 105 -15.01 12.89 -12.13
CA ARG A 105 -14.98 14.24 -12.70
C ARG A 105 -16.23 14.54 -13.53
N SER A 106 -16.64 13.62 -14.41
CA SER A 106 -17.86 13.80 -15.21
C SER A 106 -19.12 13.99 -14.35
N LEU A 107 -19.21 13.29 -13.21
CA LEU A 107 -20.30 13.48 -12.26
C LEU A 107 -20.26 14.86 -11.59
N GLY A 108 -19.07 15.43 -11.42
CA GLY A 108 -18.90 16.77 -10.85
C GLY A 108 -19.24 17.91 -11.80
N GLU A 109 -19.06 17.71 -13.12
CA GLU A 109 -19.30 18.74 -14.13
C GLU A 109 -20.75 19.24 -14.12
N GLU A 110 -21.72 18.34 -13.98
CA GLU A 110 -23.14 18.68 -13.91
C GLU A 110 -23.50 19.53 -12.67
N GLU A 111 -22.72 19.40 -11.59
CA GLU A 111 -22.89 20.14 -10.34
C GLU A 111 -21.97 21.36 -10.21
N GLY A 112 -21.11 21.64 -11.21
CA GLY A 112 -20.10 22.69 -11.13
C GLY A 112 -18.99 22.42 -10.10
N ARG A 113 -18.68 21.15 -9.84
CA ARG A 113 -17.65 20.69 -8.90
C ARG A 113 -16.47 20.07 -9.66
N GLU A 114 -15.28 20.04 -9.04
CA GLU A 114 -14.12 19.35 -9.63
C GLU A 114 -14.39 17.85 -9.83
N ARG A 115 -15.06 17.23 -8.86
CA ARG A 115 -15.51 15.83 -8.91
C ARG A 115 -16.61 15.54 -7.90
N VAL A 116 -17.35 14.47 -8.15
CA VAL A 116 -18.18 13.75 -7.18
C VAL A 116 -17.58 12.37 -6.99
N LYS A 117 -17.14 12.04 -5.77
CA LYS A 117 -16.49 10.76 -5.50
C LYS A 117 -17.48 9.61 -5.51
N VAL A 118 -17.10 8.51 -6.13
CA VAL A 118 -17.82 7.24 -5.98
C VAL A 118 -17.50 6.68 -4.61
N VAL A 119 -18.52 6.39 -3.81
CA VAL A 119 -18.35 5.99 -2.40
C VAL A 119 -18.34 4.48 -2.25
N GLU A 120 -19.28 3.79 -2.90
CA GLU A 120 -19.43 2.35 -2.76
C GLU A 120 -18.31 1.61 -3.50
N ARG A 121 -17.64 0.68 -2.79
CA ARG A 121 -16.48 -0.05 -3.32
C ARG A 121 -16.81 -0.81 -4.61
N GLU A 122 -17.99 -1.42 -4.66
CA GLU A 122 -18.43 -2.16 -5.86
C GLU A 122 -18.56 -1.24 -7.07
N ASP A 123 -19.04 -0.01 -6.87
CA ASP A 123 -19.21 0.96 -7.93
C ASP A 123 -17.87 1.58 -8.35
N MET A 124 -16.95 1.78 -7.39
CA MET A 124 -15.56 2.16 -7.71
C MET A 124 -14.91 1.13 -8.63
N LEU A 125 -15.11 -0.16 -8.33
CA LEU A 125 -14.57 -1.26 -9.15
C LEU A 125 -15.24 -1.33 -10.52
N LYS A 126 -16.57 -1.21 -10.60
CA LYS A 126 -17.30 -1.16 -11.88
C LYS A 126 -16.80 0.01 -12.76
N ALA A 127 -16.63 1.19 -12.19
CA ALA A 127 -16.13 2.36 -12.91
C ALA A 127 -14.64 2.26 -13.28
N SER A 128 -13.90 1.34 -12.66
CA SER A 128 -12.49 1.07 -12.97
C SER A 128 -12.28 0.03 -14.09
N GLU A 129 -13.30 -0.75 -14.46
CA GLU A 129 -13.15 -1.85 -15.42
C GLU A 129 -13.01 -1.35 -16.88
N PRO A 130 -12.18 -2.01 -17.72
CA PRO A 130 -12.03 -1.65 -19.12
C PRO A 130 -13.30 -1.82 -19.97
N ASP A 131 -14.19 -2.74 -19.60
CA ASP A 131 -15.20 -3.29 -20.53
C ASP A 131 -16.61 -3.44 -19.91
N LYS A 132 -17.15 -2.37 -19.34
CA LYS A 132 -18.61 -2.26 -19.11
C LYS A 132 -19.13 -0.91 -19.59
N ALA A 133 -19.30 -0.83 -20.92
CA ALA A 133 -20.37 -0.05 -21.53
C ALA A 133 -21.48 -1.03 -21.95
#